data_AF-A0A165B0A7-F1
#
_entry.id   AF-A0A165B0A7-F1
#
_cell.length_a   1.000
_cell.length_b   1.000
_cell.length_c   1.000
_cell.angle_alpha   90.00
_cell.angle_beta   90.00
_cell.angle_gamma   90.00
#
_symmetry.space_group_name_H-M   'P 1'
#
loop_
_entity.id
_entity.type
_entity.pdbx_description
1 polymer ?
#
loop_
_entity_poly.entity_id
_entity_poly.type
_entity_poly.pdbx_seq_one_letter_code
_entity_poly.pdbx_strand_id
1 'polypeptide(L)'
;MALIRGMNSRCCCPICLVPTEKLMDLHLDFPLRTAADSRAIVKAAQTMKREEANELLKIYGLRPVENVFWNIANTDVHQALSFDRLHAYHLGLFGDHLFAEVLQMLGGLGRNAASQADQQYEYFIDICY
;
A
#
# COMPACT_ATOMS: atom_id res chain seq x y z
N MET A 1 1.99 10.55 -1.07
CA MET A 1 2.30 9.14 -1.42
C MET A 1 2.00 8.91 -2.89
N ALA A 2 3.00 9.01 -3.77
CA ALA A 2 3.11 8.58 -5.18
C ALA A 2 1.94 8.70 -6.21
N LEU A 3 0.71 9.04 -5.82
CA LEU A 3 -0.47 9.22 -6.69
C LEU A 3 -0.87 7.98 -7.50
N ILE A 4 -0.82 6.82 -6.86
CA ILE A 4 -1.31 5.55 -7.42
C ILE A 4 -2.84 5.42 -7.29
N ARG A 5 -3.45 4.62 -8.16
CA ARG A 5 -4.89 4.30 -8.18
C ARG A 5 -5.31 3.24 -7.16
N GLY A 6 -4.38 2.47 -6.59
CA GLY A 6 -4.70 1.36 -5.69
C GLY A 6 -5.46 0.24 -6.41
N MET A 7 -6.56 -0.24 -5.82
CA MET A 7 -7.35 -1.38 -6.31
C MET A 7 -7.94 -1.20 -7.72
N ASN A 8 -8.07 0.04 -8.21
CA ASN A 8 -8.63 0.34 -9.53
C ASN A 8 -7.58 0.37 -10.66
N SER A 9 -6.49 -0.39 -10.55
CA SER A 9 -5.38 -0.44 -11.50
C SER A 9 -5.00 -1.84 -11.93
N ARG A 10 -4.25 -1.94 -13.04
CA ARG A 10 -3.64 -3.20 -13.49
C ARG A 10 -2.29 -3.48 -12.84
N CYS A 11 -1.64 -2.46 -12.29
CA CYS A 11 -0.43 -2.58 -11.47
C CYS A 11 -0.59 -1.71 -10.21
N CYS A 12 -1.01 -2.32 -9.09
CA CYS A 12 -1.36 -1.54 -7.89
C CYS A 12 -0.18 -1.25 -6.95
N CYS A 13 0.94 -1.94 -7.11
CA CYS A 13 2.11 -1.73 -6.27
C CYS A 13 2.68 -0.31 -6.49
N PRO A 14 2.96 0.46 -5.42
CA PRO A 14 3.54 1.79 -5.54
C PRO A 14 5.04 1.77 -5.88
N ILE A 15 5.71 0.62 -5.74
CA ILE A 15 7.16 0.45 -5.93
C ILE A 15 7.49 -0.16 -7.31
N CYS A 16 6.76 -1.18 -7.76
CA CYS A 16 7.03 -1.87 -9.02
C CYS A 16 5.79 -1.98 -9.92
N LEU A 17 6.00 -2.43 -11.16
CA LEU A 17 4.99 -2.62 -12.19
C LEU A 17 4.41 -4.05 -12.21
N VAL A 18 4.35 -4.72 -11.05
CA VAL A 18 3.71 -6.04 -10.92
C VAL A 18 2.24 -5.99 -11.36
N PRO A 19 1.80 -6.88 -12.28
CA PRO A 19 0.39 -7.02 -12.62
C PRO A 19 -0.44 -7.53 -11.44
N THR A 20 -1.69 -7.12 -11.35
CA THR A 20 -2.61 -7.49 -10.26
C THR A 20 -2.70 -9.01 -10.07
N GLU A 21 -2.72 -9.77 -11.15
CA GLU A 21 -2.79 -11.23 -11.15
C GLU A 21 -1.49 -11.94 -10.69
N LYS A 22 -0.39 -11.20 -10.55
CA LYS A 22 0.92 -11.70 -10.10
C LYS A 22 1.32 -11.19 -8.72
N LEU A 23 0.48 -10.42 -8.03
CA LEU A 23 0.80 -9.84 -6.72
C LEU A 23 1.21 -10.86 -5.65
N MET A 24 0.67 -12.07 -5.72
CA MET A 24 0.95 -13.13 -4.75
C MET A 24 2.20 -13.96 -5.08
N ASP A 25 2.78 -13.80 -6.27
CA ASP A 25 3.93 -14.57 -6.71
C ASP A 25 5.23 -13.83 -6.35
N LEU A 26 5.79 -14.20 -5.19
CA LEU A 26 6.97 -13.56 -4.63
C LEU A 26 8.28 -14.01 -5.28
N HIS A 27 8.23 -14.95 -6.24
CA HIS A 27 9.40 -15.43 -6.98
C HIS A 27 9.65 -14.64 -8.28
N LEU A 28 8.75 -13.72 -8.62
CA LEU A 28 8.83 -12.92 -9.83
C LEU A 28 9.30 -11.50 -9.53
N ASP A 29 10.24 -11.04 -10.33
CA ASP A 29 10.69 -9.65 -10.34
C ASP A 29 9.98 -8.86 -11.43
N PHE A 30 9.64 -7.61 -11.12
CA PHE A 30 9.01 -6.69 -12.05
C PHE A 30 9.78 -5.37 -12.08
N PRO A 31 9.74 -4.63 -13.20
CA PRO A 31 10.40 -3.35 -13.29
C PRO A 31 9.95 -2.39 -12.18
N LEU A 32 10.91 -1.69 -11.58
CA LEU A 32 10.64 -0.66 -10.60
C LEU A 32 10.01 0.56 -11.28
N ARG A 33 9.15 1.26 -10.54
CA ARG A 33 8.62 2.55 -10.95
C ARG A 33 9.67 3.62 -10.68
N THR A 34 9.73 4.59 -11.56
CA THR A 34 10.48 5.82 -11.32
C THR A 34 9.56 7.03 -11.38
N ALA A 35 9.96 8.10 -10.70
CA ALA A 35 9.31 9.40 -10.78
C ALA A 35 9.38 9.96 -12.21
N ALA A 36 10.48 9.69 -12.92
CA ALA A 36 10.67 10.12 -14.31
C ALA A 36 9.65 9.47 -15.25
N ASP A 37 9.51 8.15 -15.20
CA ASP A 37 8.56 7.41 -16.05
C ASP A 37 7.12 7.80 -15.73
N SER A 38 6.79 7.88 -14.43
CA SER A 38 5.45 8.24 -13.99
C SER A 38 5.08 9.65 -14.45
N ARG A 39 6.02 10.60 -14.39
CA ARG A 39 5.83 11.96 -14.90
C ARG A 39 5.62 11.98 -16.40
N ALA A 40 6.41 11.22 -17.16
CA ALA A 40 6.27 11.14 -18.62
C ALA A 40 4.90 10.58 -19.03
N ILE A 41 4.44 9.51 -18.38
CA ILE A 41 3.14 8.87 -18.65
C ILE A 41 1.99 9.83 -18.33
N VAL A 42 2.04 10.51 -17.17
CA VAL A 42 1.00 11.47 -16.79
C VAL A 42 0.95 12.65 -17.76
N LYS A 43 2.09 13.19 -18.18
CA LYS A 43 2.15 14.27 -19.18
C LYS A 43 1.60 13.84 -20.54
N ALA A 44 1.93 12.62 -20.99
CA ALA A 44 1.36 12.08 -22.22
C ALA A 44 -0.16 11.92 -22.11
N ALA A 45 -0.67 11.45 -20.97
CA ALA A 45 -2.10 11.30 -20.74
C ALA A 45 -2.86 12.64 -20.75
N GLN A 46 -2.23 13.74 -20.32
CA GLN A 46 -2.83 15.09 -20.33
C GLN A 46 -3.10 15.61 -21.74
N THR A 47 -2.38 15.11 -22.76
CA THR A 47 -2.58 15.52 -24.16
C THR A 47 -3.56 14.62 -24.91
N MET A 48 -4.07 13.56 -24.28
CA MET A 48 -4.95 12.57 -24.88
C MET A 48 -6.43 12.88 -24.61
N LYS A 49 -7.34 12.21 -25.34
CA LYS A 49 -8.75 12.21 -24.99
C LYS A 49 -8.96 11.50 -23.65
N ARG A 50 -9.99 11.92 -22.91
CA ARG A 50 -10.27 11.43 -21.56
C ARG A 50 -10.28 9.90 -21.43
N GLU A 51 -10.87 9.19 -22.38
CA GLU A 51 -11.00 7.73 -22.37
C GLU A 51 -9.64 7.05 -22.62
N GLU A 52 -8.91 7.50 -23.63
CA GLU A 52 -7.56 7.03 -23.97
C GLU A 52 -6.59 7.28 -22.80
N ALA A 53 -6.63 8.48 -22.23
CA ALA A 53 -5.86 8.85 -21.05
C ALA A 53 -6.17 7.93 -19.86
N ASN A 54 -7.45 7.63 -19.64
CA ASN A 54 -7.85 6.76 -18.54
C ASN A 54 -7.35 5.33 -18.72
N GLU A 55 -7.40 4.77 -19.93
CA GLU A 55 -6.88 3.42 -20.20
C GLU A 55 -5.35 3.37 -20.03
N LEU A 56 -4.61 4.34 -20.58
CA LEU A 56 -3.17 4.44 -20.39
C LEU A 56 -2.81 4.48 -18.89
N LEU A 57 -3.43 5.39 -18.15
CA LEU A 57 -3.17 5.56 -16.73
C LEU A 57 -3.60 4.34 -15.90
N LYS A 58 -4.60 3.58 -16.33
CA LYS A 58 -5.05 2.35 -15.66
C LYS A 58 -4.03 1.22 -15.80
N ILE A 59 -3.35 1.12 -16.94
CA ILE A 59 -2.25 0.16 -17.17
C ILE A 59 -1.16 0.37 -16.12
N TYR A 60 -0.68 1.60 -15.98
CA TYR A 60 0.38 1.94 -15.03
C TYR A 60 -0.13 2.24 -13.62
N GLY A 61 -1.43 2.18 -13.36
CA GLY A 61 -2.02 2.51 -12.07
C GLY A 61 -1.80 3.94 -11.59
N LEU A 62 -1.58 4.90 -12.47
CA LEU A 62 -1.30 6.31 -12.13
C LEU A 62 -2.58 7.15 -12.12
N ARG A 63 -2.67 8.17 -11.26
CA ARG A 63 -3.76 9.16 -11.33
C ARG A 63 -3.40 10.29 -12.32
N PRO A 64 -4.39 10.95 -12.96
CA PRO A 64 -4.16 12.09 -13.85
C PRO A 64 -3.85 13.36 -13.05
N VAL A 65 -2.86 13.31 -12.16
CA VAL A 65 -2.51 14.40 -11.24
C VAL A 65 -1.00 14.53 -11.22
N GLU A 66 -0.50 15.77 -11.36
CA GLU A 66 0.93 16.01 -11.24
C GLU A 66 1.38 15.86 -9.79
N ASN A 67 2.40 15.04 -9.57
CA ASN A 67 2.94 14.83 -8.24
C ASN A 67 3.89 15.98 -7.87
N VAL A 68 3.58 16.69 -6.78
CA VAL A 68 4.45 17.75 -6.24
C VAL A 68 5.88 17.25 -5.92
N PHE A 69 6.02 15.97 -5.53
CA PHE A 69 7.31 15.37 -5.21
C PHE A 69 8.25 15.27 -6.43
N TRP A 70 7.74 15.35 -7.67
CA TRP A 70 8.58 15.36 -8.88
C TRP A 70 9.43 16.62 -9.04
N ASN A 71 9.12 17.69 -8.29
CA ASN A 71 9.86 18.94 -8.33
C ASN A 71 10.93 19.04 -7.23
N ILE A 72 11.04 18.03 -6.36
CA ILE A 72 12.08 17.98 -5.33
C ILE A 72 13.33 17.35 -5.96
N ALA A 73 14.45 18.07 -5.89
CA ALA A 73 15.72 17.60 -6.42
C ALA A 73 16.16 16.29 -5.75
N ASN A 74 16.79 15.41 -6.52
CA ASN A 74 17.35 14.13 -6.05
C ASN A 74 16.35 13.23 -5.30
N THR A 75 15.05 13.34 -5.63
CA THR A 75 13.99 12.57 -4.97
C THR A 75 13.26 11.70 -5.99
N ASP A 76 13.15 10.41 -5.71
CA ASP A 76 12.20 9.52 -6.37
C ASP A 76 11.16 9.03 -5.36
N VAL A 77 9.92 9.48 -5.53
CA VAL A 77 8.82 9.13 -4.63
C VAL A 77 8.57 7.63 -4.59
N HIS A 78 8.78 6.89 -5.68
CA HIS A 78 8.54 5.45 -5.73
C HIS A 78 9.62 4.69 -4.98
N GLN A 79 10.87 5.16 -5.05
CA GLN A 79 11.99 4.58 -4.31
C GLN A 79 11.94 4.91 -2.81
N ALA A 80 11.42 6.09 -2.45
CA ALA A 80 11.34 6.54 -1.07
C ALA A 80 10.21 5.86 -0.27
N LEU A 81 9.28 5.17 -0.94
CA LEU A 81 8.16 4.51 -0.28
C LEU A 81 8.63 3.25 0.46
N SER A 82 8.27 3.18 1.73
CA SER A 82 8.38 1.99 2.55
C SER A 82 7.05 1.71 3.24
N PHE A 83 6.86 0.44 3.62
CA PHE A 83 5.70 0.06 4.41
C PHE A 83 5.90 0.56 5.85
N ASP A 84 5.03 1.47 6.29
CA ASP A 84 5.04 1.95 7.67
C ASP A 84 4.45 0.91 8.61
N ARG A 85 5.34 0.12 9.23
CA ARG A 85 4.98 -0.90 10.21
C ARG A 85 4.43 -0.31 11.51
N LEU A 86 4.83 0.90 11.88
CA LEU A 86 4.37 1.53 13.11
C LEU A 86 2.89 1.85 12.99
N HIS A 87 2.53 2.57 11.91
CA HIS A 87 1.14 2.94 11.63
C HIS A 87 0.26 1.72 11.31
N ALA A 88 0.79 0.73 10.57
CA ALA A 88 -0.01 -0.42 10.20
C ALA A 88 -0.25 -1.38 11.38
N TYR A 89 0.76 -1.74 12.16
CA TYR A 89 0.65 -2.90 13.06
C TYR A 89 0.63 -2.60 14.55
N HIS A 90 1.03 -1.42 15.01
CA HIS A 90 1.13 -1.23 16.46
C HIS A 90 -0.13 -0.61 17.07
N LEU A 91 -0.89 0.21 16.33
CA LEU A 91 -2.17 0.79 16.75
C LEU A 91 -3.21 0.97 15.64
N GLY A 92 -2.89 0.59 14.40
CA GLY A 92 -3.81 0.67 13.27
C GLY A 92 -4.48 -0.67 13.02
N LEU A 93 -4.19 -1.26 11.85
CA LEU A 93 -4.76 -2.51 11.36
C LEU A 93 -4.73 -3.65 12.39
N PHE A 94 -3.63 -3.81 13.14
CA PHE A 94 -3.58 -4.89 14.13
C PHE A 94 -4.57 -4.68 15.27
N GLY A 95 -4.50 -3.55 15.97
CA GLY A 95 -5.36 -3.30 17.12
C GLY A 95 -6.84 -3.23 16.75
N ASP A 96 -7.15 -2.47 15.70
CA ASP A 96 -8.55 -2.20 15.30
C ASP A 96 -9.23 -3.39 14.61
N HIS A 97 -8.47 -4.27 13.95
CA HIS A 97 -9.04 -5.29 13.06
C HIS A 97 -8.48 -6.69 13.28
N LEU A 98 -7.15 -6.87 13.34
CA LEU A 98 -6.58 -8.23 13.41
C LEU A 98 -6.65 -8.81 14.82
N PHE A 99 -6.61 -8.00 15.87
CA PHE A 99 -6.58 -8.48 17.24
C PHE A 99 -7.89 -9.19 17.61
N ALA A 100 -9.03 -8.64 17.17
CA ALA A 100 -10.33 -9.30 17.30
C ALA A 100 -10.36 -10.70 16.64
N GLU A 101 -9.77 -10.84 15.45
CA GLU A 101 -9.63 -12.14 14.76
C GLU A 101 -8.74 -13.11 15.55
N VAL A 102 -7.64 -12.63 16.12
CA VAL A 102 -6.78 -13.43 17.00
C VAL A 102 -7.55 -13.94 18.22
N LEU A 103 -8.33 -13.08 18.89
CA LEU A 103 -9.16 -13.48 20.02
C LEU A 103 -10.21 -14.52 19.63
N GLN A 104 -10.82 -14.41 18.44
CA GLN A 104 -11.74 -15.43 17.93
C GLN A 104 -11.06 -16.78 17.73
N MET A 105 -9.87 -16.80 17.13
CA MET A 105 -9.09 -18.04 16.96
C MET A 105 -8.70 -18.67 18.31
N LEU A 106 -8.26 -17.85 19.26
CA LEU A 106 -7.93 -18.30 20.62
C LEU A 106 -9.16 -18.78 21.39
N GLY A 107 -10.34 -18.25 21.10
CA GLY A 107 -11.61 -18.76 21.63
C GLY A 107 -11.83 -20.24 21.33
N GLY A 108 -11.33 -20.73 20.19
CA GLY A 108 -11.34 -22.16 19.84
C GLY A 108 -10.47 -23.03 20.76
N LEU A 109 -9.48 -22.44 21.45
CA LEU A 109 -8.65 -23.09 22.47
C LEU A 109 -9.22 -22.95 23.89
N GLY A 110 -10.33 -22.20 24.03
CA GLY A 110 -11.03 -21.96 25.29
C GLY A 110 -10.99 -20.50 25.74
N ARG A 111 -12.05 -20.07 26.45
CA ARG A 111 -12.24 -18.68 26.90
C ARG A 111 -11.06 -18.10 27.68
N ASN A 112 -10.36 -18.93 28.46
CA ASN A 112 -9.22 -18.50 29.25
C ASN A 112 -8.04 -18.04 28.37
N ALA A 113 -7.82 -18.69 27.23
CA ALA A 113 -6.74 -18.34 26.31
C ALA A 113 -6.97 -16.96 25.68
N ALA A 114 -8.20 -16.69 25.21
CA ALA A 114 -8.57 -15.40 24.66
C ALA A 114 -8.49 -14.28 25.74
N SER A 115 -9.02 -14.54 26.94
CA SER A 115 -8.98 -13.56 28.04
C SER A 115 -7.56 -13.22 28.50
N GLN A 116 -6.64 -14.19 28.49
CA GLN A 116 -5.24 -13.95 28.80
C GLN A 116 -4.57 -13.06 27.74
N ALA A 117 -4.81 -13.34 26.45
CA ALA A 117 -4.24 -12.55 25.36
C ALA A 117 -4.78 -11.11 25.36
N ASP A 118 -6.07 -10.92 25.66
CA ASP A 118 -6.71 -9.61 25.79
C ASP A 118 -6.05 -8.76 26.88
N GLN A 119 -5.88 -9.31 28.08
CA GLN A 119 -5.15 -8.63 29.16
C GLN A 119 -3.71 -8.29 28.78
N GLN A 120 -2.99 -9.24 28.16
CA GLN A 120 -1.61 -9.00 27.74
C GLN A 120 -1.50 -7.88 26.70
N TYR A 121 -2.50 -7.75 25.84
CA TYR A 121 -2.56 -6.70 24.84
C TYR A 121 -2.85 -5.32 25.46
N GLU A 122 -3.78 -5.24 26.41
CA GLU A 122 -4.02 -3.99 27.17
C GLU A 122 -2.74 -3.51 27.87
N TYR A 123 -2.05 -4.40 28.59
CA TYR A 123 -0.77 -4.04 29.23
C TYR A 123 0.30 -3.58 28.22
N PHE A 124 0.32 -4.17 27.02
CA PHE A 124 1.26 -3.77 25.98
C PHE A 124 0.97 -2.36 25.45
N ILE A 125 -0.31 -2.02 25.25
CA ILE A 125 -0.70 -0.67 24.84
C ILE A 125 -0.29 0.35 25.91
N ASP A 126 -0.62 0.10 27.18
CA ASP A 126 -0.35 1.01 28.29
C ASP A 126 1.14 1.29 28.52
N ILE A 127 2.03 0.37 28.11
CA ILE A 127 3.49 0.53 28.25
C ILE A 127 4.09 1.23 27.02
N CYS A 128 3.55 1.00 25.83
CA CYS A 128 4.15 1.44 24.58
C CYS A 128 3.59 2.75 24.03
N TYR A 129 2.46 3.23 24.56
CA TYR A 129 1.75 4.43 24.09
C TYR A 129 1.28 5.31 25.24
#